data_AF-A0A4T1ZS00-F1
#
_entry.id   AF-A0A4T1ZS00-F1
#
_cell.length_a   1.000
_cell.length_b   1.000
_cell.length_c   1.000
_cell.angle_alpha   90.00
_cell.angle_beta   90.00
_cell.angle_gamma   90.00
#
_symmetry.space_group_name_H-M   'P 1'
#
loop_
_entity.id
_entity.type
_entity.pdbx_description
1 polymer ?
#
loop_
_entity_poly.entity_id
_entity_poly.type
_entity_poly.pdbx_seq_one_letter_code
_entity_poly.pdbx_strand_id
1 'polypeptide(L)' 'MSGECKSCGVQVPVGAKACPSCGAAFAAKTKLLPLAAFMLIVILIIQSYLGKPDDAPGEAKPVAPVNSAAQ' A
#
# COMPACT_ATOMS: atom_id res chain seq x y z
N MET A 1 -35.48 1.95 4.66
CA MET A 1 -34.73 3.05 4.00
C MET A 1 -34.18 2.49 2.70
N SER A 2 -34.35 3.17 1.57
CA SER A 2 -33.86 2.79 0.24
C SER A 2 -33.09 3.97 -0.34
N GLY A 3 -31.94 3.71 -0.98
CA GLY A 3 -31.13 4.74 -1.63
C GLY A 3 -31.50 4.90 -3.10
N GLU A 4 -31.06 5.95 -3.77
CA GLU A 4 -31.23 6.12 -5.21
C GLU A 4 -29.90 5.85 -5.93
N CYS A 5 -29.95 5.15 -7.06
CA CYS A 5 -28.76 4.90 -7.87
C CYS A 5 -28.32 6.18 -8.58
N LYS A 6 -27.10 6.66 -8.34
CA LYS A 6 -26.57 7.85 -9.01
C LYS A 6 -26.35 7.71 -10.52
N SER A 7 -26.34 6.50 -11.06
CA SER A 7 -26.12 6.27 -12.50
C SER A 7 -27.41 6.23 -13.31
N CYS A 8 -28.50 5.68 -12.75
CA CYS A 8 -29.76 5.50 -13.48
C CYS A 8 -31.00 6.06 -12.78
N GLY A 9 -30.88 6.59 -11.57
CA GLY A 9 -32.00 7.18 -10.82
C GLY A 9 -32.98 6.17 -10.23
N VAL A 10 -32.75 4.86 -10.37
CA VAL A 10 -33.65 3.84 -9.81
C VAL A 10 -33.48 3.71 -8.30
N GLN A 11 -34.55 3.35 -7.61
CA GLN A 11 -34.52 3.06 -6.18
C GLN A 11 -33.78 1.73 -5.91
N VAL A 12 -32.77 1.77 -5.04
CA VAL A 12 -31.92 0.63 -4.70
C VAL A 12 -31.95 0.33 -3.20
N PRO A 13 -32.04 -0.95 -2.80
CA PRO A 13 -31.97 -1.33 -1.39
C PRO A 13 -30.61 -0.98 -0.76
N VAL A 14 -30.65 -0.56 0.50
CA VAL A 14 -29.45 -0.17 1.26
C VAL A 14 -28.64 -1.44 1.54
N GLY A 15 -27.40 -1.48 1.04
CA GLY A 15 -26.50 -2.63 1.15
C GLY A 15 -26.26 -3.41 -0.14
N ALA A 16 -26.91 -3.04 -1.25
CA ALA A 16 -26.57 -3.61 -2.56
C ALA A 16 -25.13 -3.25 -2.96
N LYS A 17 -24.34 -4.23 -3.41
CA LYS A 17 -22.97 -3.99 -3.93
C LYS A 17 -22.96 -3.36 -5.33
N ALA A 18 -24.03 -3.58 -6.09
CA ALA A 18 -24.24 -3.01 -7.42
C ALA A 18 -25.73 -2.74 -7.65
N CYS A 19 -26.05 -1.84 -8.58
CA CYS A 19 -27.42 -1.52 -8.94
C CYS A 19 -28.02 -2.68 -9.77
N PRO A 20 -29.18 -3.24 -9.39
CA PRO A 20 -29.80 -4.34 -10.15
C PRO A 20 -30.39 -3.91 -11.50
N SER A 21 -30.59 -2.61 -11.71
CA SER A 21 -31.21 -2.09 -12.95
C SER A 21 -30.17 -1.74 -14.03
N CYS A 22 -29.03 -1.17 -13.65
CA CYS A 22 -28.01 -0.72 -14.62
C CYS A 22 -26.66 -1.42 -14.45
N GLY A 23 -26.46 -2.21 -13.39
CA GLY A 23 -25.20 -2.90 -13.12
C GLY A 23 -24.11 -2.02 -12.50
N ALA A 24 -24.35 -0.73 -12.25
CA ALA A 24 -23.36 0.16 -11.68
C ALA A 24 -22.91 -0.32 -10.28
N ALA A 25 -21.61 -0.54 -10.10
CA ALA A 25 -21.03 -0.92 -8.82
C ALA A 25 -21.07 0.25 -7.84
N PHE A 26 -21.55 0.01 -6.62
CA PHE A 26 -21.47 1.00 -5.56
C PHE A 26 -20.06 0.94 -4.98
N ALA A 27 -19.33 2.05 -5.11
CA ALA A 27 -18.03 2.20 -4.49
C ALA A 27 -18.21 2.18 -2.96
N ALA A 28 -18.12 0.99 -2.37
CA ALA A 28 -18.02 0.83 -0.94
C ALA A 28 -16.70 1.50 -0.53
N LYS A 29 -16.79 2.62 0.19
CA LYS A 29 -15.64 3.24 0.84
C LYS A 29 -15.18 2.30 1.95
N THR A 30 -14.47 1.25 1.58
CA THR A 30 -13.85 0.35 2.54
C THR A 30 -12.91 1.18 3.38
N LYS A 31 -13.13 1.20 4.70
CA LYS A 31 -12.22 1.81 5.68
C LYS A 31 -10.78 1.24 5.62
N LEU A 32 -10.55 0.27 4.74
CA LEU A 32 -9.25 -0.24 4.35
C LEU A 32 -8.33 0.83 3.78
N LEU A 33 -8.85 1.83 3.05
CA LEU A 33 -8.01 2.90 2.49
C LEU A 33 -7.35 3.78 3.58
N PRO A 34 -8.11 4.35 4.55
CA PRO A 34 -7.48 5.12 5.63
C PRO A 34 -6.63 4.26 6.58
N LEU A 35 -6.98 2.97 6.76
CA LEU A 35 -6.21 2.07 7.62
C LEU A 35 -4.88 1.66 6.99
N ALA A 36 -4.86 1.39 5.67
CA ALA A 36 -3.63 1.15 4.92
C ALA A 36 -2.72 2.38 4.89
N ALA A 37 -3.28 3.58 4.71
CA ALA A 37 -2.53 4.83 4.79
C ALA A 37 -1.89 5.02 6.18
N PHE A 38 -2.63 4.74 7.26
CA PHE A 38 -2.09 4.81 8.62
C PHE A 38 -0.96 3.81 8.85
N MET A 39 -1.11 2.56 8.41
CA MET A 39 -0.05 1.54 8.52
C MET A 39 1.23 1.93 7.76
N LEU A 40 1.11 2.48 6.55
CA LEU A 40 2.29 2.96 5.80
C LEU A 40 2.99 4.12 6.52
N ILE A 41 2.25 5.08 7.06
CA ILE A 41 2.82 6.19 7.84
C ILE A 41 3.58 5.66 9.06
N VAL A 42 3.00 4.72 9.80
CA VAL A 42 3.65 4.10 10.96
C VAL A 42 4.93 3.36 10.57
N ILE A 43 4.92 2.61 9.46
CA ILE A 43 6.12 1.92 8.94
C ILE A 43 7.24 2.91 8.56
N LEU A 44 6.90 4.03 7.91
CA LEU A 44 7.87 5.08 7.57
C LEU A 44 8.48 5.73 8.81
N ILE A 45 7.66 5.98 9.83
CA ILE A 45 8.14 6.50 11.12
C ILE A 45 9.09 5.49 11.78
N ILE A 46 8.73 4.21 11.82
CA ILE A 46 9.58 3.16 12.39
C ILE A 46 10.93 3.07 11.65
N GLN A 47 10.96 3.17 10.32
CA GLN A 47 12.21 3.25 9.56
C GLN A 47 13.05 4.49 9.91
N SER A 48 12.40 5.63 10.15
CA SER A 48 13.09 6.84 10.65
C SER A 48 13.71 6.64 12.03
N TYR A 49 13.04 5.90 12.92
CA TYR A 49 13.52 5.62 14.28
C TYR A 49 14.57 4.48 14.36
N LEU A 50 14.47 3.46 13.50
CA LEU A 50 15.49 2.40 13.37
C LEU A 50 16.71 2.88 12.57
N GLY A 51 16.57 3.98 11.82
CA GLY A 51 17.65 4.69 11.14
C GLY A 51 18.53 5.50 12.11
N LYS A 52 19.12 4.85 13.11
CA LYS A 52 20.45 5.25 13.57
C LYS A 52 21.43 4.52 12.63
N PRO A 53 21.95 5.16 11.57
CA PRO A 53 23.04 4.59 10.79
C PRO A 53 24.28 4.56 11.68
N ASP A 54 24.53 3.44 12.32
CA ASP A 54 25.87 3.14 12.79
C ASP A 54 26.65 2.60 11.59
N ASP A 55 27.26 3.53 10.85
CA ASP A 55 28.44 3.27 10.04
C ASP A 55 29.21 4.59 9.90
N ALA A 56 30.20 4.78 10.77
CA ALA A 56 31.47 5.29 10.26
C ALA A 56 31.82 4.47 9.01
N PRO A 57 32.37 5.06 7.94
CA PRO A 57 32.84 4.30 6.80
C PRO A 57 34.00 3.41 7.25
N GLY A 58 33.69 2.21 7.73
CA GLY A 58 34.62 1.12 7.80
C GLY A 58 34.96 0.77 6.36
N GLU A 59 36.15 1.19 5.93
CA GLU A 59 36.83 0.65 4.78
C GLU A 59 36.87 -0.88 4.83
N ALA A 60 35.85 -1.54 4.30
CA ALA A 60 35.98 -2.84 3.71
C ALA A 60 36.22 -2.62 2.21
N LYS A 61 37.45 -2.19 1.91
CA LYS A 61 38.03 -2.22 0.57
C LYS A 61 37.69 -3.58 -0.06
N PRO A 62 37.20 -3.64 -1.31
CA PRO A 62 37.04 -4.90 -2.01
C PRO A 62 38.40 -5.59 -2.07
N VAL A 63 38.57 -6.69 -1.34
CA VAL A 63 39.68 -7.59 -1.60
C VAL A 63 39.41 -8.21 -2.96
N ALA A 64 40.14 -7.72 -3.97
CA ALA A 64 40.17 -8.33 -5.29
C ALA A 64 40.42 -9.84 -5.15
N PRO A 65 39.75 -10.70 -5.94
CA PRO A 65 40.06 -12.12 -5.94
C PRO A 65 41.49 -12.29 -6.47
N VAL A 66 42.42 -12.66 -5.59
CA VAL A 66 43.71 -13.22 -6.00
C VAL A 66 43.42 -14.56 -6.65
N ASN A 67 43.26 -14.55 -7.97
CA ASN A 67 43.28 -15.76 -8.77
C ASN A 67 44.75 -16.14 -8.96
N SER A 68 45.21 -17.08 -8.15
CA SER A 68 46.46 -17.80 -8.39
C SER A 68 46.29 -18.72 -9.59
N ALA A 69 46.67 -18.26 -10.79
CA ALA A 69 47.02 -19.15 -11.90
C ALA A 69 47.78 -18.39 -13.00
N ALA A 70 48.91 -18.98 -13.41
CA ALA A 70 49.66 -18.78 -14.65
C ALA A 70 50.85 -17.78 -14.65
N GLN A 71 52.03 -18.42 -14.53
CA GLN A 71 53.37 -18.07 -15.06
C GLN A 71 54.30 -17.18 -14.21
#